data_AF-A0A2E8U175-F1
#
_entry.id   AF-A0A2E8U175-F1
#
_cell.length_a   1.000
_cell.length_b   1.000
_cell.length_c   1.000
_cell.angle_alpha   90.00
_cell.angle_beta   90.00
_cell.angle_gamma   90.00
#
_symmetry.space_group_name_H-M   'P 1'
#
loop_
_entity.id
_entity.type
_entity.pdbx_description
1 polymer ?
#
loop_
_entity_poly.entity_id
_entity_poly.type
_entity_poly.pdbx_seq_one_letter_code
_entity_poly.pdbx_strand_id
1 'polypeptide(L)'
;MVRRLEAILSLLAVAVLSASVEASVWAQLSAQKQAAGETTREKAAPTNLLAKPRHYTNAKFGFTMALPPGAKAVEREGTNQISVRSRKGYVINVQVGPKRSDIPLTHMSMLLEPKYLGEGKPWSARIKDWPMEVAGLNAHNVVYSGTGSKARVVVARGRVNDYVFIFIASERAFPSLEAEFHWALMNFQPHPKDLPEGAANLKAGALERSVGLQAMTGVKRFAEPGYGYTIEYPNAWEMSKPNSMVTMFSGREGTQDYAAIVRIQNIAPLGAKSPAEAAKRALSELQGSLGKAVRNFTVLENSDWVYARQETTLMGRQLLLSYKHSGVVFDKRIIVLPRFEGTVVHVWSYTAPRAQYSSLHPKAERILRSWTILP
;
A
#
# COMPACT_ATOMS: atom_id res chain seq x y z
N MET A 1 -8.78 39.93 -26.23
CA MET A 1 -7.73 38.91 -25.99
C MET A 1 -7.12 38.97 -24.59
N VAL A 2 -7.04 40.14 -23.96
CA VAL A 2 -6.47 40.30 -22.60
C VAL A 2 -7.39 39.80 -21.47
N ARG A 3 -8.72 39.80 -21.64
CA ARG A 3 -9.69 39.33 -20.62
C ARG A 3 -9.82 37.81 -20.48
N ARG A 4 -9.11 37.00 -21.30
CA ARG A 4 -9.07 35.52 -21.14
C ARG A 4 -7.80 35.02 -20.45
N LEU A 5 -6.81 35.87 -20.20
CA LEU A 5 -5.61 35.50 -19.43
C LEU A 5 -5.78 35.68 -17.92
N GLU A 6 -6.63 36.60 -17.46
CA GLU A 6 -6.83 36.84 -16.01
C GLU A 6 -7.61 35.71 -15.33
N ALA A 7 -8.53 35.03 -16.02
CA ALA A 7 -9.26 33.88 -15.47
C ALA A 7 -8.40 32.60 -15.36
N ILE A 8 -7.25 32.54 -16.05
CA ILE A 8 -6.33 31.38 -16.02
C ILE A 8 -5.26 31.54 -14.92
N LEU A 9 -4.98 32.77 -14.49
CA LEU A 9 -4.09 33.05 -13.36
C LEU A 9 -4.79 33.02 -11.98
N SER A 10 -6.11 33.18 -11.90
CA SER A 10 -6.83 33.18 -10.61
C SER A 10 -6.95 31.81 -9.92
N LEU A 11 -6.84 30.69 -10.65
CA LEU A 11 -6.84 29.34 -10.04
C LEU A 11 -5.49 28.96 -9.41
N LEU A 12 -4.44 29.73 -9.68
CA LEU A 12 -3.14 29.64 -9.01
C LEU A 12 -2.96 30.69 -7.90
N ALA A 13 -3.74 31.78 -7.88
CA ALA A 13 -3.64 32.81 -6.85
C ALA A 13 -4.24 32.40 -5.48
N VAL A 14 -5.24 31.52 -5.45
CA VAL A 14 -5.77 30.95 -4.19
C VAL A 14 -4.82 29.87 -3.61
N ALA A 15 -3.81 29.44 -4.38
CA ALA A 15 -2.82 28.44 -3.97
C ALA A 15 -1.54 29.03 -3.32
N VAL A 16 -1.47 30.34 -3.10
CA VAL A 16 -0.22 31.05 -2.73
C VAL A 16 -0.16 31.50 -1.26
N LEU A 17 -1.26 31.47 -0.48
CA LEU A 17 -1.24 31.98 0.91
C LEU A 17 -1.03 30.93 2.04
N SER A 18 -0.96 29.63 1.75
CA SER A 18 -1.05 28.60 2.81
C SER A 18 0.27 27.94 3.24
N ALA A 19 1.44 28.41 2.79
CA ALA A 19 2.73 27.88 3.26
C ALA A 19 3.36 28.75 4.37
N SER A 20 2.99 30.03 4.47
CA SER A 20 3.56 30.94 5.47
C SER A 20 2.88 30.87 6.85
N VAL A 21 1.76 30.15 7.00
CA VAL A 21 1.04 30.03 8.29
C VAL A 21 1.40 28.74 9.04
N GLU A 22 1.85 27.67 8.37
CA GLU A 22 2.18 26.41 9.07
C GLU A 22 3.62 26.36 9.64
N ALA A 23 4.51 27.27 9.24
CA ALA A 23 5.75 27.56 9.97
C ALA A 23 5.49 28.34 11.28
N SER A 24 4.48 29.22 11.28
CA SER A 24 4.04 29.96 12.46
C SER A 24 3.38 29.05 13.50
N VAL A 25 2.68 27.99 13.07
CA VAL A 25 2.08 26.99 13.98
C VAL A 25 3.15 26.24 14.78
N TRP A 26 4.29 25.89 14.18
CA TRP A 26 5.39 25.24 14.91
C TRP A 26 6.19 26.20 15.78
N ALA A 27 6.31 27.48 15.40
CA ALA A 27 6.91 28.53 16.25
C ALA A 27 6.00 28.93 17.44
N GLN A 28 4.68 28.95 17.27
CA GLN A 28 3.72 29.21 18.35
C GLN A 28 3.53 28.00 19.28
N LEU A 29 3.58 26.76 18.77
CA LEU A 29 3.50 25.53 19.59
C LEU A 29 4.74 25.31 20.46
N SER A 30 5.90 25.81 20.04
CA SER A 30 7.13 25.77 20.83
C SER A 30 7.17 26.87 21.89
N ALA A 31 6.61 28.06 21.61
CA ALA A 31 6.49 29.15 22.58
C ALA A 31 5.37 28.94 23.62
N GLN A 32 4.22 28.35 23.25
CA GLN A 32 3.12 28.07 24.19
C GLN A 32 3.44 26.96 25.21
N LYS A 33 4.35 26.03 24.89
CA LYS A 33 4.76 24.98 25.82
C LYS A 33 5.61 25.47 27.00
N GLN A 34 6.11 26.71 26.94
CA GLN A 34 6.90 27.31 28.02
C GLN A 34 6.12 28.32 28.87
N ALA A 35 4.89 28.72 28.51
CA ALA A 35 4.23 29.87 29.14
C ALA A 35 2.86 29.62 29.81
N ALA A 36 2.23 28.45 29.70
CA ALA A 36 0.90 28.26 30.29
C ALA A 36 0.75 26.90 30.98
N GLY A 37 1.07 26.89 32.27
CA GLY A 37 0.33 26.04 33.19
C GLY A 37 -1.05 26.66 33.37
N GLU A 38 -2.07 26.15 32.67
CA GLU A 38 -3.46 26.33 33.09
C GLU A 38 -4.39 25.30 32.44
N THR A 39 -5.24 24.75 33.30
CA THR A 39 -6.14 23.63 33.09
C THR A 39 -7.27 23.94 32.12
N THR A 40 -7.25 23.30 30.94
CA THR A 40 -8.48 23.04 30.19
C THR A 40 -8.80 21.56 30.28
N ARG A 41 -9.83 21.20 31.07
CA ARG A 41 -10.37 19.84 31.13
C ARG A 41 -11.10 19.53 29.81
N GLU A 42 -10.35 19.10 28.81
CA GLU A 42 -10.91 18.29 27.73
C GLU A 42 -11.13 16.88 28.31
N LYS A 43 -12.39 16.46 28.41
CA LYS A 43 -12.77 15.15 28.95
C LYS A 43 -12.20 14.08 28.02
N ALA A 44 -11.03 13.56 28.38
CA ALA A 44 -10.33 12.51 27.65
C ALA A 44 -11.24 11.28 27.52
N ALA A 45 -11.80 11.06 26.34
CA ALA A 45 -12.42 9.80 25.99
C ALA A 45 -11.33 8.72 25.91
N PRO A 46 -11.57 7.51 26.42
CA PRO A 46 -10.55 6.47 26.50
C PRO A 46 -10.01 6.08 25.12
N THR A 47 -8.69 5.89 25.10
CA THR A 47 -7.83 5.62 23.97
C THR A 47 -8.25 4.34 23.23
N ASN A 48 -8.95 4.48 22.11
CA ASN A 48 -9.26 3.34 21.25
C ASN A 48 -8.05 3.01 20.37
N LEU A 49 -7.14 2.17 20.87
CA LEU A 49 -5.92 1.66 20.20
C LEU A 49 -6.22 0.63 19.08
N LEU A 50 -7.50 0.40 18.77
CA LEU A 50 -8.03 -0.53 17.75
C LEU A 50 -8.50 0.17 16.46
N ALA A 51 -7.95 1.34 16.12
CA ALA A 51 -8.43 2.10 14.96
C ALA A 51 -8.13 1.35 13.65
N LYS A 52 -9.15 0.66 13.10
CA LYS A 52 -9.17 0.02 11.78
C LYS A 52 -8.77 1.03 10.67
N PRO A 53 -8.12 0.58 9.58
CA PRO A 53 -7.97 1.42 8.39
C PRO A 53 -9.33 1.91 7.93
N ARG A 54 -9.41 3.14 7.40
CA ARG A 54 -10.67 3.73 6.92
C ARG A 54 -10.50 4.15 5.47
N HIS A 55 -11.53 4.04 4.65
CA HIS A 55 -11.48 4.60 3.30
C HIS A 55 -11.95 6.05 3.31
N TYR A 56 -11.26 6.89 2.57
CA TYR A 56 -11.66 8.25 2.25
C TYR A 56 -11.98 8.31 0.75
N THR A 57 -13.19 8.77 0.42
CA THR A 57 -13.60 9.02 -0.97
C THR A 57 -13.79 10.51 -1.15
N ASN A 58 -13.08 11.11 -2.10
CA ASN A 58 -13.26 12.53 -2.40
C ASN A 58 -14.51 12.73 -3.26
N ALA A 59 -15.47 13.52 -2.78
CA ALA A 59 -16.73 13.74 -3.48
C ALA A 59 -16.55 14.48 -4.83
N LYS A 60 -15.54 15.35 -4.96
CA LYS A 60 -15.32 16.19 -6.14
C LYS A 60 -14.64 15.46 -7.30
N PHE A 61 -13.60 14.69 -6.99
CA PHE A 61 -12.75 14.00 -7.97
C PHE A 61 -12.99 12.49 -8.01
N GLY A 62 -13.80 11.94 -7.10
CA GLY A 62 -14.24 10.54 -7.10
C GLY A 62 -13.11 9.51 -6.97
N PHE A 63 -11.93 9.92 -6.48
CA PHE A 63 -10.87 8.99 -6.09
C PHE A 63 -11.12 8.49 -4.67
N THR A 64 -10.61 7.30 -4.39
CA THR A 64 -10.63 6.69 -3.05
C THR A 64 -9.20 6.45 -2.58
N MET A 65 -8.94 6.65 -1.29
CA MET A 65 -7.66 6.34 -0.68
C MET A 65 -7.88 5.67 0.67
N ALA A 66 -7.09 4.64 0.96
CA ALA A 66 -7.09 4.04 2.28
C ALA A 66 -6.27 4.89 3.26
N LEU A 67 -6.85 5.14 4.43
CA LEU A 67 -6.23 5.86 5.53
C LEU A 67 -5.53 4.84 6.44
N PRO A 68 -4.21 4.99 6.68
CA PRO A 68 -3.50 4.12 7.61
C PRO A 68 -4.14 4.11 9.01
N PRO A 69 -4.02 3.00 9.77
CA PRO A 69 -4.57 2.89 11.12
C PRO A 69 -4.25 4.09 12.03
N GLY A 70 -5.30 4.73 12.54
CA GLY A 70 -5.18 5.90 13.42
C GLY A 70 -4.86 7.23 12.72
N ALA A 71 -4.77 7.25 11.39
CA ALA A 71 -4.67 8.48 10.62
C ALA A 71 -6.04 9.15 10.41
N LYS A 72 -6.06 10.47 10.28
CA LYS A 72 -7.26 11.26 10.00
C LYS A 72 -7.10 12.00 8.69
N ALA A 73 -8.09 11.92 7.81
CA ALA A 73 -8.19 12.76 6.63
C ALA A 73 -8.91 14.07 6.98
N VAL A 74 -8.40 15.18 6.45
CA VAL A 74 -9.02 16.49 6.51
C VAL A 74 -9.05 17.06 5.10
N GLU A 75 -10.24 17.37 4.60
CA GLU A 75 -10.43 18.15 3.39
C GLU A 75 -10.23 19.63 3.71
N ARG A 76 -9.57 20.37 2.81
CA ARG A 76 -9.50 21.83 2.92
C ARG A 76 -10.56 22.43 2.02
N GLU A 77 -11.57 23.06 2.63
CA GLU A 77 -12.64 23.77 1.92
C GLU A 77 -12.07 24.74 0.87
N GLY A 78 -12.67 24.76 -0.32
CA GLY A 78 -12.23 25.61 -1.43
C GLY A 78 -10.97 25.14 -2.17
N THR A 79 -10.35 24.02 -1.79
CA THR A 79 -9.14 23.48 -2.45
C THR A 79 -9.38 22.08 -3.03
N ASN A 80 -8.47 21.63 -3.91
CA ASN A 80 -8.44 20.25 -4.41
C ASN A 80 -7.50 19.36 -3.59
N GLN A 81 -7.29 19.70 -2.31
CA GLN A 81 -6.29 19.07 -1.46
C GLN A 81 -6.93 18.36 -0.27
N ILE A 82 -6.38 17.19 0.02
CA ILE A 82 -6.65 16.44 1.25
C ILE A 82 -5.35 16.30 2.03
N SER A 83 -5.46 16.28 3.36
CA SER A 83 -4.33 16.02 4.25
C SER A 83 -4.66 14.85 5.17
N VAL A 84 -3.85 13.80 5.10
CA VAL A 84 -3.93 12.65 6.00
C VAL A 84 -2.85 12.79 7.05
N ARG A 85 -3.25 13.03 8.29
CA ARG A 85 -2.35 13.22 9.43
C ARG A 85 -2.33 11.98 10.31
N SER A 86 -1.15 11.45 10.57
CA SER A 86 -0.95 10.31 11.47
C SER A 86 -0.39 10.75 12.80
N ARG A 87 -0.87 10.14 13.90
CA ARG A 87 -0.29 10.29 15.24
C ARG A 87 1.14 9.78 15.33
N LYS A 88 1.62 9.02 14.34
CA LYS A 88 3.01 8.55 14.21
C LYS A 88 3.98 9.64 13.70
N GLY A 89 3.49 10.86 13.45
CA GLY A 89 4.35 11.99 13.10
C GLY A 89 4.63 12.15 11.61
N TYR A 90 3.74 11.66 10.75
CA TYR A 90 3.80 11.90 9.30
C TYR A 90 2.51 12.49 8.76
N VAL A 91 2.62 13.10 7.58
CA VAL A 91 1.49 13.64 6.81
C VAL A 91 1.57 13.14 5.37
N ILE A 92 0.43 12.79 4.78
CA ILE A 92 0.28 12.57 3.34
C ILE A 92 -0.67 13.66 2.81
N ASN A 93 -0.17 14.56 1.97
CA ASN A 93 -1.02 15.47 1.22
C ASN A 93 -1.31 14.87 -0.14
N VAL A 94 -2.58 14.88 -0.56
CA VAL A 94 -2.94 14.50 -1.93
C VAL A 94 -3.60 15.69 -2.60
N GLN A 95 -3.11 16.06 -3.77
CA GLN A 95 -3.64 17.12 -4.60
C GLN A 95 -4.09 16.54 -5.93
N VAL A 96 -5.22 17.02 -6.44
CA VAL A 96 -5.74 16.62 -7.75
C VAL A 96 -5.92 17.84 -8.63
N GLY A 97 -5.46 17.75 -9.87
CA GLY A 97 -5.62 18.77 -10.88
C GLY A 97 -5.85 18.18 -12.26
N PRO A 98 -6.27 18.99 -13.24
CA PRO A 98 -6.38 18.52 -14.62
C PRO A 98 -5.02 18.03 -15.14
N LYS A 99 -5.04 17.01 -15.99
CA LYS A 99 -3.86 16.42 -16.61
C LYS A 99 -3.08 17.47 -17.39
N ARG A 100 -1.79 17.63 -17.08
CA ARG A 100 -0.86 18.52 -17.78
C ARG A 100 -0.09 17.75 -18.85
N SER A 101 -0.74 17.48 -19.98
CA SER A 101 -0.16 16.68 -21.08
C SER A 101 1.05 17.36 -21.71
N ASP A 102 1.16 18.68 -21.59
CA ASP A 102 2.26 19.54 -22.05
C ASP A 102 3.55 19.34 -21.25
N ILE A 103 3.48 18.79 -20.04
CA ILE A 103 4.64 18.62 -19.16
C ILE A 103 4.93 17.12 -19.01
N PRO A 104 6.15 16.65 -19.37
CA PRO A 104 6.57 15.27 -19.10
C PRO A 104 6.41 14.91 -17.62
N LEU A 105 6.01 13.68 -17.34
CA LEU A 105 5.73 13.24 -15.97
C LEU A 105 6.95 13.36 -15.05
N THR A 106 8.16 13.17 -15.59
CA THR A 106 9.45 13.37 -14.91
C THR A 106 9.72 14.81 -14.48
N HIS A 107 9.07 15.79 -15.14
CA HIS A 107 9.22 17.22 -14.85
C HIS A 107 8.11 17.77 -13.97
N MET A 108 7.05 17.00 -13.70
CA MET A 108 5.92 17.47 -12.89
C MET A 108 6.31 17.83 -11.46
N SER A 109 7.25 17.11 -10.84
CA SER A 109 7.75 17.44 -9.50
C SER A 109 8.49 18.77 -9.45
N MET A 110 9.12 19.19 -10.56
CA MET A 110 9.84 20.47 -10.66
C MET A 110 8.91 21.67 -10.52
N LEU A 111 7.61 21.51 -10.78
CA LEU A 111 6.62 22.56 -10.54
C LEU A 111 6.47 22.92 -9.06
N LEU A 112 6.84 22.00 -8.16
CA LEU A 112 6.82 22.21 -6.71
C LEU A 112 8.12 22.83 -6.21
N GLU A 113 9.25 22.58 -6.90
CA GLU A 113 10.58 22.99 -6.45
C GLU A 113 10.72 24.51 -6.23
N PRO A 114 10.18 25.42 -7.06
CA PRO A 114 10.20 26.85 -6.79
C PRO A 114 9.55 27.25 -5.46
N LYS A 115 8.59 26.47 -4.95
CA LYS A 115 7.90 26.75 -3.68
C LYS A 115 8.56 26.05 -2.49
N TYR A 116 9.14 24.87 -2.70
CA TYR A 116 9.54 24.00 -1.60
C TYR A 116 11.04 23.69 -1.54
N LEU A 117 11.80 23.84 -2.63
CA LEU A 117 13.23 23.53 -2.71
C LEU A 117 14.10 24.79 -2.75
N GLY A 118 15.12 24.85 -1.89
CA GLY A 118 16.14 25.90 -1.85
C GLY A 118 16.43 26.40 -0.44
N GLU A 119 17.31 27.40 -0.34
CA GLU A 119 17.67 28.02 0.93
C GLU A 119 16.44 28.64 1.62
N GLY A 120 16.30 28.42 2.93
CA GLY A 120 15.16 28.89 3.73
C GLY A 120 13.82 28.19 3.46
N LYS A 121 13.77 27.19 2.56
CA LYS A 121 12.55 26.44 2.23
C LYS A 121 12.50 25.07 2.92
N PRO A 122 11.31 24.41 2.94
CA PRO A 122 11.15 23.12 3.63
C PRO A 122 12.02 21.97 3.10
N TRP A 123 12.43 22.01 1.83
CA TRP A 123 13.34 21.04 1.21
C TRP A 123 14.65 21.75 0.84
N SER A 124 15.77 21.13 1.18
CA SER A 124 17.11 21.65 0.94
C SER A 124 17.78 20.93 -0.24
N ALA A 125 17.46 19.65 -0.47
CA ALA A 125 18.07 18.88 -1.56
C ALA A 125 17.10 17.86 -2.16
N ARG A 126 17.23 17.63 -3.48
CA ARG A 126 16.67 16.47 -4.19
C ARG A 126 17.64 15.31 -4.06
N ILE A 127 17.16 14.15 -3.61
CA ILE A 127 18.02 13.01 -3.26
C ILE A 127 18.02 11.94 -4.34
N LYS A 128 16.84 11.51 -4.78
CA LYS A 128 16.67 10.48 -5.80
C LYS A 128 15.29 10.55 -6.43
N ASP A 129 15.20 10.06 -7.65
CA ASP A 129 13.95 9.94 -8.39
C ASP A 129 13.93 8.72 -9.30
N TRP A 130 12.73 8.20 -9.58
CA TRP A 130 12.54 7.03 -10.43
C TRP A 130 11.09 6.96 -10.95
N PRO A 131 10.85 6.33 -12.11
CA PRO A 131 9.50 6.02 -12.58
C PRO A 131 8.87 4.89 -11.73
N MET A 132 7.56 4.94 -11.53
CA MET A 132 6.79 3.88 -10.88
C MET A 132 5.36 3.83 -11.43
N GLU A 133 4.54 2.94 -10.87
CA GLU A 133 3.11 2.88 -11.16
C GLU A 133 2.30 3.05 -9.87
N VAL A 134 1.17 3.76 -9.95
CA VAL A 134 0.19 3.87 -8.88
C VAL A 134 -1.17 3.55 -9.45
N ALA A 135 -1.76 2.42 -9.02
CA ALA A 135 -3.11 2.02 -9.41
C ALA A 135 -3.34 1.97 -10.94
N GLY A 136 -2.37 1.44 -11.70
CA GLY A 136 -2.43 1.39 -13.16
C GLY A 136 -2.08 2.71 -13.87
N LEU A 137 -1.73 3.76 -13.12
CA LEU A 137 -1.30 5.05 -13.67
C LEU A 137 0.23 5.13 -13.68
N ASN A 138 0.79 5.56 -14.80
CA ASN A 138 2.20 5.96 -14.87
C ASN A 138 2.46 7.04 -13.81
N ALA A 139 3.52 6.85 -13.03
CA ALA A 139 3.89 7.75 -11.96
C ALA A 139 5.39 8.07 -11.98
N HIS A 140 5.74 9.24 -11.48
CA HIS A 140 7.12 9.61 -11.21
C HIS A 140 7.28 9.94 -9.74
N ASN A 141 8.31 9.39 -9.12
CA ASN A 141 8.56 9.51 -7.70
C ASN A 141 9.88 10.20 -7.44
N VAL A 142 9.88 11.15 -6.50
CA VAL A 142 11.06 11.92 -6.08
C VAL A 142 11.15 11.96 -4.56
N VAL A 143 12.35 11.83 -4.02
CA VAL A 143 12.64 12.01 -2.60
C VAL A 143 13.46 13.27 -2.42
N TYR A 144 13.02 14.13 -1.49
CA TYR A 144 13.71 15.33 -1.05
C TYR A 144 14.10 15.22 0.43
N SER A 145 15.19 15.86 0.81
CA SER A 145 15.55 16.12 2.22
C SER A 145 15.42 17.60 2.51
N GLY A 146 15.23 17.93 3.79
CA GLY A 146 15.23 19.30 4.29
C GLY A 146 15.55 19.35 5.78
N THR A 147 15.29 20.49 6.41
CA THR A 147 15.67 20.79 7.80
C THR A 147 14.99 19.86 8.81
N GLY A 148 15.57 18.67 9.04
CA GLY A 148 15.06 17.64 9.95
C GLY A 148 13.92 16.77 9.41
N SER A 149 13.58 16.88 8.12
CA SER A 149 12.51 16.11 7.49
C SER A 149 12.88 15.56 6.12
N LYS A 150 12.17 14.52 5.69
CA LYS A 150 12.22 13.99 4.33
C LYS A 150 10.83 14.01 3.72
N ALA A 151 10.78 14.33 2.43
CA ALA A 151 9.56 14.32 1.64
C ALA A 151 9.68 13.30 0.50
N ARG A 152 8.64 12.50 0.29
CA ARG A 152 8.47 11.67 -0.91
C ARG A 152 7.29 12.19 -1.70
N VAL A 153 7.57 12.66 -2.91
CA VAL A 153 6.58 13.16 -3.86
C VAL A 153 6.34 12.11 -4.92
N VAL A 154 5.09 11.69 -5.10
CA VAL A 154 4.66 10.82 -6.20
C VAL A 154 3.66 11.60 -7.05
N VAL A 155 3.95 11.73 -8.34
CA VAL A 155 2.99 12.28 -9.31
C VAL A 155 2.49 11.13 -10.17
N ALA A 156 1.20 10.81 -10.10
CA ALA A 156 0.56 9.79 -10.93
C ALA A 156 -0.35 10.46 -11.97
N ARG A 157 -0.23 10.05 -13.24
CA ARG A 157 -0.93 10.67 -14.37
C ARG A 157 -2.09 9.81 -14.85
N GLY A 158 -3.30 10.33 -14.68
CA GLY A 158 -4.52 9.83 -15.28
C GLY A 158 -4.75 10.36 -16.69
N ARG A 159 -5.83 9.88 -17.33
CA ARG A 159 -6.29 10.41 -18.62
C ARG A 159 -6.83 11.83 -18.54
N VAL A 160 -7.49 12.18 -17.43
CA VAL A 160 -8.17 13.47 -17.20
C VAL A 160 -7.48 14.28 -16.12
N ASN A 161 -6.97 13.64 -15.07
CA ASN A 161 -6.38 14.29 -13.90
C ASN A 161 -4.95 13.81 -13.61
N ASP A 162 -4.11 14.70 -13.09
CA ASP A 162 -2.86 14.37 -12.41
C ASP A 162 -3.10 14.35 -10.89
N TYR A 163 -2.52 13.36 -10.22
CA TYR A 163 -2.58 13.14 -8.77
C TYR A 163 -1.19 13.34 -8.16
N VAL A 164 -1.06 14.24 -7.19
CA VAL A 164 0.20 14.52 -6.51
C VAL A 164 0.09 14.10 -5.05
N PHE A 165 0.88 13.11 -4.66
CA PHE A 165 1.02 12.65 -3.28
C PHE A 165 2.31 13.21 -2.69
N ILE A 166 2.23 13.85 -1.53
CA ILE A 166 3.39 14.39 -0.81
C ILE A 166 3.39 13.79 0.59
N PHE A 167 4.25 12.80 0.81
CA PHE A 167 4.49 12.20 2.12
C PHE A 167 5.63 12.90 2.82
N ILE A 168 5.41 13.37 4.04
CA ILE A 168 6.42 14.07 4.84
C ILE A 168 6.51 13.41 6.21
N ALA A 169 7.73 13.10 6.64
CA ALA A 169 8.03 12.61 7.97
C ALA A 169 9.38 13.18 8.44
N SER A 170 9.65 13.10 9.75
CA SER A 170 10.99 13.44 10.26
C SER A 170 12.04 12.52 9.66
N GLU A 171 13.26 13.02 9.49
CA GLU A 171 14.33 12.25 8.85
C GLU A 171 14.59 10.90 9.54
N ARG A 172 14.51 10.90 10.88
CA ARG A 172 14.69 9.69 11.70
C ARG A 172 13.56 8.67 11.54
N ALA A 173 12.31 9.11 11.39
CA ALA A 173 11.16 8.22 11.31
C ALA A 173 10.78 7.82 9.87
N PHE A 174 11.29 8.56 8.88
CA PHE A 174 10.95 8.35 7.48
C PHE A 174 11.16 6.90 6.99
N PRO A 175 12.28 6.21 7.28
CA PRO A 175 12.50 4.84 6.78
C PRO A 175 11.50 3.81 7.34
N SER A 176 11.07 3.97 8.60
CA SER A 176 10.12 3.04 9.23
C SER A 176 8.67 3.33 8.85
N LEU A 177 8.37 4.55 8.42
CA LEU A 177 7.01 5.00 8.03
C LEU A 177 6.76 4.92 6.52
N GLU A 178 7.80 4.72 5.71
CA GLU A 178 7.67 4.61 4.25
C GLU A 178 6.74 3.47 3.82
N ALA A 179 6.71 2.37 4.59
CA ALA A 179 5.79 1.25 4.33
C ALA A 179 4.31 1.66 4.42
N GLU A 180 3.95 2.59 5.31
CA GLU A 180 2.57 3.08 5.44
C GLU A 180 2.16 3.97 4.27
N PHE A 181 3.08 4.84 3.83
CA PHE A 181 2.84 5.64 2.63
C PHE A 181 2.74 4.77 1.38
N HIS A 182 3.63 3.78 1.24
CA HIS A 182 3.53 2.83 0.15
C HIS A 182 2.21 2.06 0.18
N TRP A 183 1.78 1.61 1.36
CA TRP A 183 0.47 0.97 1.52
C TRP A 183 -0.69 1.90 1.11
N ALA A 184 -0.65 3.19 1.44
CA ALA A 184 -1.67 4.15 1.03
C ALA A 184 -1.72 4.31 -0.51
N LEU A 185 -0.56 4.35 -1.18
CA LEU A 185 -0.47 4.39 -2.64
C LEU A 185 -1.00 3.09 -3.28
N MET A 186 -0.75 1.93 -2.66
CA MET A 186 -1.23 0.63 -3.17
C MET A 186 -2.74 0.43 -3.01
N ASN A 187 -3.37 1.17 -2.11
CA ASN A 187 -4.82 1.16 -1.90
C ASN A 187 -5.51 2.42 -2.45
N PHE A 188 -4.78 3.23 -3.20
CA PHE A 188 -5.35 4.36 -3.93
C PHE A 188 -6.13 3.85 -5.14
N GLN A 189 -7.30 4.44 -5.37
CA GLN A 189 -8.13 4.17 -6.53
C GLN A 189 -8.42 5.50 -7.22
N PRO A 190 -7.86 5.76 -8.41
CA PRO A 190 -8.16 6.97 -9.16
C PRO A 190 -9.60 6.95 -9.67
N HIS A 191 -10.08 8.10 -10.13
CA HIS A 191 -11.36 8.17 -10.82
C HIS A 191 -11.39 7.21 -12.02
N PRO A 192 -12.49 6.47 -12.29
CA PRO A 192 -12.53 5.51 -13.40
C PRO A 192 -12.17 6.09 -14.78
N LYS A 193 -12.52 7.36 -15.03
CA LYS A 193 -12.16 8.07 -16.28
C LYS A 193 -10.65 8.28 -16.44
N ASP A 194 -9.87 8.19 -15.37
CA ASP A 194 -8.42 8.37 -15.41
C ASP A 194 -7.66 7.11 -15.78
N LEU A 195 -8.31 5.95 -15.74
CA LEU A 195 -7.70 4.68 -16.10
C LEU A 195 -7.49 4.58 -17.62
N PRO A 196 -6.40 3.96 -18.09
CA PRO A 196 -6.11 3.77 -19.53
C PRO A 196 -7.28 3.15 -20.31
N GLU A 197 -7.43 3.50 -21.59
CA GLU A 197 -8.39 2.80 -22.47
C GLU A 197 -8.05 1.31 -22.55
N GLY A 198 -9.06 0.46 -22.39
CA GLY A 198 -8.87 -0.99 -22.20
C GLY A 198 -8.86 -1.44 -20.73
N ALA A 199 -8.42 -0.61 -19.77
CA ALA A 199 -8.51 -0.95 -18.34
C ALA A 199 -9.96 -0.83 -17.81
N ALA A 200 -10.78 0.03 -18.42
CA ALA A 200 -12.22 0.12 -18.17
C ALA A 200 -13.02 -1.01 -18.88
N ASN A 201 -12.59 -1.42 -20.08
CA ASN A 201 -13.27 -2.46 -20.87
C ASN A 201 -12.90 -3.90 -20.47
N LEU A 202 -11.73 -4.10 -19.87
CA LEU A 202 -11.40 -5.36 -19.16
C LEU A 202 -12.25 -5.54 -17.89
N LYS A 203 -12.75 -4.46 -17.29
CA LYS A 203 -13.67 -4.52 -16.14
C LYS A 203 -15.14 -4.71 -16.55
N ALA A 204 -15.60 -4.11 -17.64
CA ALA A 204 -16.99 -4.28 -18.09
C ALA A 204 -17.25 -5.66 -18.73
N GLY A 205 -16.33 -6.17 -19.56
CA GLY A 205 -16.48 -7.49 -20.19
C GLY A 205 -16.21 -8.69 -19.27
N ALA A 206 -15.40 -8.49 -18.21
CA ALA A 206 -15.14 -9.52 -17.21
C ALA A 206 -16.16 -9.53 -16.07
N LEU A 207 -16.85 -8.41 -15.78
CA LEU A 207 -17.98 -8.40 -14.84
C LEU A 207 -19.17 -9.19 -15.40
N GLU A 208 -19.58 -8.97 -16.65
CA GLU A 208 -20.85 -9.55 -17.12
C GLU A 208 -20.75 -11.03 -17.52
N ARG A 209 -19.59 -11.53 -17.97
CA ARG A 209 -19.42 -12.97 -18.26
C ARG A 209 -19.10 -13.81 -17.02
N SER A 210 -18.66 -13.21 -15.91
CA SER A 210 -18.46 -13.94 -14.64
C SER A 210 -19.70 -13.95 -13.76
N VAL A 211 -20.59 -12.96 -13.88
CA VAL A 211 -21.84 -12.91 -13.10
C VAL A 211 -22.86 -13.96 -13.56
N GLY A 212 -22.83 -14.41 -14.82
CA GLY A 212 -23.77 -15.40 -15.36
C GLY A 212 -23.51 -16.87 -14.98
N LEU A 213 -22.30 -17.23 -14.52
CA LEU A 213 -21.94 -18.64 -14.24
C LEU A 213 -21.27 -18.86 -12.86
N GLN A 214 -20.86 -17.82 -12.12
CA GLN A 214 -20.26 -17.96 -10.78
C GLN A 214 -21.27 -17.87 -9.61
N ALA A 215 -22.56 -17.69 -9.91
CA ALA A 215 -23.61 -17.61 -8.90
C ALA A 215 -23.96 -18.96 -8.23
N MET A 216 -23.34 -20.08 -8.64
CA MET A 216 -23.73 -21.42 -8.18
C MET A 216 -22.72 -22.17 -7.29
N THR A 217 -21.50 -21.67 -7.06
CA THR A 217 -20.46 -22.44 -6.32
C THR A 217 -19.87 -21.77 -5.07
N GLY A 218 -20.22 -20.51 -4.76
CA GLY A 218 -19.74 -19.84 -3.55
C GLY A 218 -18.23 -19.53 -3.51
N VAL A 219 -17.49 -19.80 -4.59
CA VAL A 219 -16.03 -19.61 -4.73
C VAL A 219 -15.67 -18.81 -5.99
N LYS A 220 -14.64 -17.98 -5.88
CA LYS A 220 -13.95 -17.27 -6.95
C LYS A 220 -12.66 -18.00 -7.30
N ARG A 221 -12.16 -17.80 -8.53
CA ARG A 221 -10.90 -18.37 -9.00
C ARG A 221 -9.95 -17.30 -9.52
N PHE A 222 -8.69 -17.39 -9.10
CA PHE A 222 -7.56 -16.65 -9.65
C PHE A 222 -6.78 -17.55 -10.60
N ALA A 223 -6.55 -17.08 -11.83
CA ALA A 223 -5.86 -17.84 -12.89
C ALA A 223 -5.23 -16.90 -13.92
N GLU A 224 -4.40 -15.95 -13.46
CA GLU A 224 -3.75 -15.03 -14.39
C GLU A 224 -2.51 -15.65 -15.07
N PRO A 225 -2.35 -15.48 -16.39
CA PRO A 225 -1.18 -15.95 -17.11
C PRO A 225 0.14 -15.41 -16.54
N GLY A 226 1.20 -16.22 -16.61
CA GLY A 226 2.55 -15.85 -16.16
C GLY A 226 2.80 -16.02 -14.65
N TYR A 227 1.75 -16.12 -13.84
CA TYR A 227 1.90 -16.33 -12.40
C TYR A 227 2.35 -17.75 -12.04
N GLY A 228 2.12 -18.75 -12.89
CA GLY A 228 2.53 -20.14 -12.70
C GLY A 228 1.65 -20.94 -11.74
N TYR A 229 0.47 -20.43 -11.38
CA TYR A 229 -0.49 -21.15 -10.54
C TYR A 229 -1.92 -20.68 -10.78
N THR A 230 -2.89 -21.51 -10.36
CA THR A 230 -4.27 -21.10 -10.14
C THR A 230 -4.68 -21.36 -8.70
N ILE A 231 -5.65 -20.62 -8.18
CA ILE A 231 -6.16 -20.82 -6.82
C ILE A 231 -7.60 -20.37 -6.68
N GLU A 232 -8.38 -21.04 -5.84
CA GLU A 232 -9.75 -20.68 -5.51
C GLU A 232 -9.84 -20.05 -4.12
N TYR A 233 -10.79 -19.14 -3.95
CA TYR A 233 -11.01 -18.44 -2.70
C TYR A 233 -12.49 -18.12 -2.49
N PRO A 234 -12.95 -17.96 -1.24
CA PRO A 234 -14.37 -17.74 -0.96
C PRO A 234 -14.92 -16.47 -1.64
N ASN A 235 -16.17 -16.48 -2.09
CA ASN A 235 -16.82 -15.29 -2.67
C ASN A 235 -16.89 -14.09 -1.71
N ALA A 236 -16.98 -14.39 -0.42
CA ALA A 236 -16.96 -13.42 0.68
C ALA A 236 -15.56 -12.83 0.94
N TRP A 237 -14.51 -13.35 0.29
CA TRP A 237 -13.16 -12.82 0.37
C TRP A 237 -12.86 -11.94 -0.84
N GLU A 238 -12.00 -10.96 -0.62
CA GLU A 238 -11.51 -10.02 -1.59
C GLU A 238 -10.08 -10.39 -2.00
N MET A 239 -9.80 -10.25 -3.30
CA MET A 239 -8.48 -10.46 -3.87
C MET A 239 -7.89 -9.11 -4.24
N SER A 240 -6.63 -8.89 -3.89
CA SER A 240 -5.86 -7.70 -4.27
C SER A 240 -4.46 -8.10 -4.73
N LYS A 241 -3.83 -7.22 -5.50
CA LYS A 241 -2.49 -7.42 -6.06
C LYS A 241 -1.57 -6.27 -5.68
N PRO A 242 -0.81 -6.41 -4.58
CA PRO A 242 0.15 -5.38 -4.18
C PRO A 242 1.22 -5.09 -5.25
N ASN A 243 1.54 -6.06 -6.11
CA ASN A 243 2.36 -5.90 -7.30
C ASN A 243 2.18 -7.10 -8.25
N SER A 244 2.87 -7.08 -9.40
CA SER A 244 2.84 -8.15 -10.42
C SER A 244 3.32 -9.52 -9.93
N MET A 245 3.94 -9.61 -8.75
CA MET A 245 4.45 -10.86 -8.18
C MET A 245 3.70 -11.30 -6.93
N VAL A 246 2.69 -10.55 -6.49
CA VAL A 246 1.98 -10.83 -5.23
C VAL A 246 0.48 -10.80 -5.44
N THR A 247 -0.18 -11.85 -4.97
CA THR A 247 -1.65 -11.92 -4.84
C THR A 247 -2.00 -12.08 -3.38
N MET A 248 -2.99 -11.34 -2.90
CA MET A 248 -3.45 -11.35 -1.51
C MET A 248 -4.96 -11.58 -1.46
N PHE A 249 -5.41 -12.41 -0.52
CA PHE A 249 -6.80 -12.75 -0.27
C PHE A 249 -7.12 -12.53 1.20
N SER A 250 -8.21 -11.85 1.49
CA SER A 250 -8.69 -11.62 2.87
C SER A 250 -10.22 -11.58 2.90
N GLY A 251 -10.84 -11.78 4.07
CA GLY A 251 -12.26 -11.46 4.23
C GLY A 251 -12.56 -9.99 3.93
N ARG A 252 -13.84 -9.64 3.74
CA ARG A 252 -14.27 -8.24 3.63
C ARG A 252 -14.04 -7.49 4.94
N GLU A 253 -13.77 -6.20 4.86
CA GLU A 253 -13.66 -5.35 6.04
C GLU A 253 -14.95 -5.42 6.89
N GLY A 254 -14.78 -5.47 8.21
CA GLY A 254 -15.89 -5.60 9.17
C GLY A 254 -16.29 -7.04 9.48
N THR A 255 -15.79 -8.03 8.74
CA THR A 255 -16.00 -9.45 9.04
C THR A 255 -14.89 -10.00 9.94
N GLN A 256 -15.15 -11.12 10.63
CA GLN A 256 -14.12 -11.82 11.38
C GLN A 256 -12.98 -12.32 10.47
N ASP A 257 -13.30 -12.63 9.21
CA ASP A 257 -12.35 -13.15 8.22
C ASP A 257 -11.34 -12.10 7.75
N TYR A 258 -11.58 -10.80 7.98
CA TYR A 258 -10.67 -9.72 7.60
C TYR A 258 -9.30 -9.84 8.28
N ALA A 259 -9.26 -10.43 9.47
CA ALA A 259 -8.03 -10.61 10.23
C ALA A 259 -7.12 -11.71 9.64
N ALA A 260 -7.67 -12.57 8.79
CA ALA A 260 -6.93 -13.58 8.06
C ALA A 260 -6.48 -13.05 6.70
N ILE A 261 -5.19 -13.20 6.45
CA ILE A 261 -4.58 -12.85 5.16
C ILE A 261 -3.92 -14.09 4.60
N VAL A 262 -4.33 -14.48 3.40
CA VAL A 262 -3.60 -15.42 2.55
C VAL A 262 -2.86 -14.62 1.48
N ARG A 263 -1.56 -14.85 1.34
CA ARG A 263 -0.72 -14.17 0.35
C ARG A 263 0.07 -15.20 -0.44
N ILE A 264 0.13 -15.04 -1.74
CA ILE A 264 0.99 -15.81 -2.64
C ILE A 264 1.96 -14.83 -3.30
N GLN A 265 3.25 -15.14 -3.24
CA GLN A 265 4.30 -14.32 -3.83
C GLN A 265 5.23 -15.17 -4.70
N ASN A 266 5.58 -14.66 -5.88
CA ASN A 266 6.65 -15.21 -6.70
C ASN A 266 7.98 -14.53 -6.32
N ILE A 267 9.02 -15.32 -6.04
CA ILE A 267 10.36 -14.82 -5.69
C ILE A 267 11.40 -15.55 -6.55
N ALA A 268 12.39 -14.82 -7.04
CA ALA A 268 13.57 -15.38 -7.71
C ALA A 268 14.81 -15.07 -6.85
N PRO A 269 15.15 -15.91 -5.85
CA PRO A 269 16.30 -15.68 -4.98
C PRO A 269 17.61 -15.66 -5.78
N LEU A 270 18.48 -14.71 -5.44
CA LEU A 270 19.74 -14.51 -6.17
C LEU A 270 20.70 -15.69 -5.98
N GLY A 271 21.33 -16.10 -7.08
CA GLY A 271 22.35 -17.15 -7.07
C GLY A 271 21.85 -18.58 -6.89
N ALA A 272 20.53 -18.81 -6.87
CA ALA A 272 19.98 -20.16 -6.92
C ALA A 272 20.28 -20.81 -8.29
N LYS A 273 20.74 -22.06 -8.29
CA LYS A 273 21.04 -22.83 -9.52
C LYS A 273 20.07 -23.97 -9.78
N SER A 274 19.26 -24.31 -8.78
CA SER A 274 18.24 -25.35 -8.90
C SER A 274 16.94 -24.93 -8.20
N PRO A 275 15.80 -25.53 -8.55
CA PRO A 275 14.53 -25.24 -7.88
C PRO A 275 14.59 -25.51 -6.36
N ALA A 276 15.23 -26.62 -5.95
CA ALA A 276 15.40 -26.95 -4.54
C ALA A 276 16.28 -25.94 -3.78
N GLU A 277 17.36 -25.46 -4.41
CA GLU A 277 18.20 -24.40 -3.83
C GLU A 277 17.43 -23.08 -3.72
N ALA A 278 16.63 -22.74 -4.74
CA ALA A 278 15.78 -21.55 -4.73
C ALA A 278 14.80 -21.58 -3.54
N ALA A 279 14.13 -22.72 -3.30
CA ALA A 279 13.21 -22.85 -2.17
C ALA A 279 13.90 -22.63 -0.81
N LYS A 280 15.10 -23.20 -0.62
CA LYS A 280 15.90 -23.01 0.60
C LYS A 280 16.33 -21.55 0.78
N ARG A 281 16.85 -20.91 -0.27
CA ARG A 281 17.29 -19.50 -0.23
C ARG A 281 16.14 -18.56 0.04
N ALA A 282 15.03 -18.71 -0.68
CA ALA A 282 13.85 -17.87 -0.49
C ALA A 282 13.31 -17.96 0.95
N LEU A 283 13.25 -19.15 1.56
CA LEU A 283 12.83 -19.27 2.95
C LEU A 283 13.79 -18.57 3.91
N SER A 284 15.10 -18.71 3.70
CA SER A 284 16.13 -18.03 4.50
C SER A 284 16.03 -16.50 4.37
N GLU A 285 15.86 -15.98 3.16
CA GLU A 285 15.66 -14.55 2.90
C GLU A 285 14.38 -14.02 3.56
N LEU A 286 13.29 -14.79 3.53
CA LEU A 286 12.04 -14.43 4.19
C LEU A 286 12.19 -14.41 5.72
N GLN A 287 12.88 -15.39 6.29
CA GLN A 287 13.19 -15.41 7.73
C GLN A 287 14.07 -14.22 8.14
N GLY A 288 15.13 -13.94 7.37
CA GLY A 288 16.01 -12.79 7.61
C GLY A 288 15.27 -11.45 7.48
N SER A 289 14.40 -11.32 6.48
CA SER A 289 13.57 -10.13 6.29
C SER A 289 12.57 -9.95 7.42
N LEU A 290 11.95 -11.04 7.89
CA LEU A 290 11.04 -11.00 9.03
C LEU A 290 11.78 -10.62 10.31
N GLY A 291 12.94 -11.20 10.58
CA GLY A 291 13.76 -10.88 11.76
C GLY A 291 14.19 -9.41 11.82
N LYS A 292 14.33 -8.74 10.67
CA LYS A 292 14.57 -7.30 10.60
C LYS A 292 13.30 -6.47 10.84
N ALA A 293 12.14 -6.98 10.43
CA ALA A 293 10.87 -6.25 10.45
C ALA A 293 10.11 -6.36 11.78
N VAL A 294 10.29 -7.45 12.54
CA VAL A 294 9.54 -7.69 13.79
C VAL A 294 10.47 -8.07 14.93
N ARG A 295 10.14 -7.63 16.14
CA ARG A 295 10.88 -7.97 17.36
C ARG A 295 10.39 -9.32 17.90
N ASN A 296 11.33 -10.14 18.39
CA ASN A 296 11.06 -11.36 19.14
C ASN A 296 10.11 -12.33 18.44
N PHE A 297 10.39 -12.68 17.18
CA PHE A 297 9.65 -13.77 16.54
C PHE A 297 10.17 -15.13 17.03
N THR A 298 9.27 -16.11 17.12
CA THR A 298 9.57 -17.48 17.54
C THR A 298 9.19 -18.41 16.41
N VAL A 299 10.12 -19.29 16.01
CA VAL A 299 9.82 -20.37 15.07
C VAL A 299 9.13 -21.49 15.84
N LEU A 300 7.94 -21.87 15.40
CA LEU A 300 7.13 -22.94 16.00
C LEU A 300 7.32 -24.27 15.24
N GLU A 301 7.48 -24.19 13.92
CA GLU A 301 7.73 -25.35 13.06
C GLU A 301 8.61 -24.95 11.89
N ASN A 302 9.55 -25.80 11.49
CA ASN A 302 10.36 -25.62 10.29
C ASN A 302 10.68 -27.00 9.69
N SER A 303 9.94 -27.39 8.67
CA SER A 303 9.93 -28.77 8.15
C SER A 303 9.81 -28.79 6.63
N ASP A 304 10.10 -29.94 6.04
CA ASP A 304 9.83 -30.17 4.61
C ASP A 304 8.32 -30.23 4.38
N TRP A 305 7.89 -29.84 3.17
CA TRP A 305 6.48 -29.86 2.79
C TRP A 305 6.33 -30.44 1.40
N VAL A 306 5.44 -31.42 1.25
CA VAL A 306 5.22 -32.10 -0.04
C VAL A 306 3.96 -31.57 -0.69
N TYR A 307 4.13 -30.96 -1.87
CA TYR A 307 3.03 -30.73 -2.78
C TYR A 307 2.72 -32.04 -3.50
N ALA A 308 1.52 -32.57 -3.31
CA ALA A 308 1.03 -33.72 -4.08
C ALA A 308 -0.37 -33.39 -4.61
N ARG A 309 -0.47 -33.22 -5.94
CA ARG A 309 -1.74 -32.96 -6.64
C ARG A 309 -1.69 -33.62 -8.01
N GLN A 310 -2.69 -34.45 -8.30
CA GLN A 310 -2.75 -35.24 -9.54
C GLN A 310 -1.43 -36.01 -9.73
N GLU A 311 -0.79 -35.89 -10.88
CA GLU A 311 0.50 -36.53 -11.21
C GLU A 311 1.71 -35.65 -10.83
N THR A 312 1.49 -34.50 -10.19
CA THR A 312 2.56 -33.58 -9.78
C THR A 312 2.96 -33.80 -8.33
N THR A 313 4.26 -34.02 -8.13
CA THR A 313 4.89 -33.97 -6.81
C THR A 313 6.03 -32.94 -6.79
N LEU A 314 5.99 -31.98 -5.88
CA LEU A 314 7.05 -30.99 -5.68
C LEU A 314 7.51 -30.98 -4.22
N MET A 315 8.82 -30.96 -4.02
CA MET A 315 9.43 -30.82 -2.69
C MET A 315 9.54 -29.34 -2.33
N GLY A 316 8.79 -28.92 -1.32
CA GLY A 316 8.81 -27.59 -0.75
C GLY A 316 9.27 -27.59 0.70
N ARG A 317 9.09 -26.44 1.34
CA ARG A 317 9.35 -26.25 2.77
C ARG A 317 8.21 -25.49 3.42
N GLN A 318 7.98 -25.75 4.70
CA GLN A 318 7.08 -24.96 5.51
C GLN A 318 7.76 -24.37 6.74
N LEU A 319 7.22 -23.25 7.18
CA LEU A 319 7.64 -22.53 8.37
C LEU A 319 6.39 -22.01 9.07
N LEU A 320 6.19 -22.42 10.31
CA LEU A 320 5.21 -21.82 11.21
C LEU A 320 5.96 -20.98 12.24
N LEU A 321 5.51 -19.75 12.44
CA LEU A 321 6.14 -18.85 13.39
C LEU A 321 5.12 -17.92 14.04
N SER A 322 5.57 -17.28 15.10
CA SER A 322 4.84 -16.33 15.91
C SER A 322 5.61 -15.03 16.01
N TYR A 323 4.94 -13.89 15.96
CA TYR A 323 5.60 -12.60 16.22
C TYR A 323 4.63 -11.57 16.79
N LYS A 324 5.18 -10.57 17.49
CA LYS A 324 4.41 -9.43 17.99
C LYS A 324 4.54 -8.25 17.02
N HIS A 325 3.41 -7.72 16.58
CA HIS A 325 3.33 -6.52 15.75
C HIS A 325 2.22 -5.60 16.26
N SER A 326 2.54 -4.33 16.51
CA SER A 326 1.59 -3.33 17.02
C SER A 326 0.80 -3.80 18.26
N GLY A 327 1.48 -4.49 19.18
CA GLY A 327 0.86 -5.00 20.41
C GLY A 327 0.13 -6.34 20.27
N VAL A 328 -0.18 -6.78 19.05
CA VAL A 328 -0.90 -8.03 18.77
C VAL A 328 0.07 -9.14 18.41
N VAL A 329 -0.17 -10.35 18.91
CA VAL A 329 0.59 -11.54 18.54
C VAL A 329 -0.07 -12.18 17.32
N PHE A 330 0.71 -12.40 16.27
CA PHE A 330 0.30 -13.06 15.05
C PHE A 330 1.00 -14.39 14.92
N ASP A 331 0.25 -15.39 14.46
CA ASP A 331 0.81 -16.63 13.96
C ASP A 331 0.79 -16.58 12.43
N LYS A 332 1.88 -17.05 11.83
CA LYS A 332 2.10 -17.03 10.39
C LYS A 332 2.67 -18.36 9.92
N ARG A 333 1.99 -18.97 8.96
CA ARG A 333 2.48 -20.11 8.19
C ARG A 333 2.96 -19.67 6.84
N ILE A 334 4.09 -20.18 6.41
CA ILE A 334 4.71 -19.94 5.11
C ILE A 334 4.99 -21.30 4.50
N ILE A 335 4.63 -21.47 3.23
CA ILE A 335 4.95 -22.63 2.40
C ILE A 335 5.68 -22.09 1.18
N VAL A 336 6.89 -22.60 0.95
CA VAL A 336 7.74 -22.25 -0.19
C VAL A 336 7.80 -23.46 -1.11
N LEU A 337 7.34 -23.29 -2.34
CA LEU A 337 7.35 -24.29 -3.39
C LEU A 337 8.16 -23.79 -4.58
N PRO A 338 9.11 -24.57 -5.10
CA PRO A 338 9.71 -24.27 -6.37
C PRO A 338 8.70 -24.43 -7.52
N ARG A 339 8.95 -23.74 -8.64
CA ARG A 339 8.38 -24.14 -9.93
C ARG A 339 8.99 -25.45 -10.40
N PHE A 340 8.35 -26.10 -11.38
CA PHE A 340 8.89 -27.30 -12.03
C PHE A 340 10.28 -27.05 -12.61
N GLU A 341 10.46 -25.89 -13.23
CA GLU A 341 11.71 -25.49 -13.85
C GLU A 341 12.15 -24.08 -13.41
N GLY A 342 13.46 -23.83 -13.53
CA GLY A 342 14.06 -22.54 -13.22
C GLY A 342 14.27 -22.28 -11.73
N THR A 343 14.39 -21.00 -11.38
CA THR A 343 14.80 -20.53 -10.05
C THR A 343 13.72 -19.72 -9.35
N VAL A 344 12.53 -19.62 -9.95
CA VAL A 344 11.38 -18.95 -9.34
C VAL A 344 10.71 -19.91 -8.37
N VAL A 345 10.37 -19.39 -7.20
CA VAL A 345 9.57 -20.08 -6.19
C VAL A 345 8.26 -19.34 -5.98
N HIS A 346 7.23 -20.11 -5.66
CA HIS A 346 6.00 -19.58 -5.10
C HIS A 346 6.01 -19.69 -3.58
N VAL A 347 5.58 -18.62 -2.93
CA VAL A 347 5.52 -18.49 -1.49
C VAL A 347 4.08 -18.25 -1.11
N TRP A 348 3.40 -19.29 -0.64
CA TRP A 348 2.10 -19.16 -0.01
C TRP A 348 2.29 -18.84 1.47
N SER A 349 1.51 -17.93 2.01
CA SER A 349 1.52 -17.64 3.44
C SER A 349 0.14 -17.31 3.96
N TYR A 350 -0.12 -17.75 5.19
CA TYR A 350 -1.32 -17.42 5.95
C TYR A 350 -0.91 -16.72 7.23
N THR A 351 -1.54 -15.60 7.54
CA THR A 351 -1.30 -14.82 8.75
C THR A 351 -2.63 -14.47 9.40
N ALA A 352 -2.73 -14.65 10.71
CA ALA A 352 -3.86 -14.20 11.51
C ALA A 352 -3.41 -13.89 12.95
N PRO A 353 -4.16 -13.05 13.70
CA PRO A 353 -3.94 -12.90 15.14
C PRO A 353 -4.02 -14.27 15.81
N ARG A 354 -3.11 -14.55 16.76
CA ARG A 354 -3.04 -15.83 17.47
C ARG A 354 -4.39 -16.28 18.01
N ALA A 355 -5.15 -15.36 18.60
CA ALA A 355 -6.48 -15.63 19.17
C ALA A 355 -7.52 -16.13 18.14
N GLN A 356 -7.29 -15.85 16.84
CA GLN A 356 -8.19 -16.22 15.74
C GLN A 356 -7.55 -17.21 14.76
N TYR A 357 -6.27 -17.55 14.97
CA TYR A 357 -5.51 -18.34 14.02
C TYR A 357 -6.14 -19.71 13.77
N SER A 358 -6.46 -20.44 14.85
CA SER A 358 -7.06 -21.77 14.78
C SER A 358 -8.47 -21.77 14.16
N SER A 359 -9.31 -20.79 14.49
CA SER A 359 -10.68 -20.71 13.96
C SER A 359 -10.73 -20.31 12.48
N LEU A 360 -9.78 -19.48 12.02
CA LEU A 360 -9.69 -19.06 10.62
C LEU A 360 -8.83 -20.00 9.76
N HIS A 361 -8.00 -20.86 10.37
CA HIS A 361 -7.11 -21.79 9.66
C HIS A 361 -7.84 -22.71 8.67
N PRO A 362 -9.01 -23.32 8.98
CA PRO A 362 -9.74 -24.15 8.01
C PRO A 362 -10.11 -23.41 6.71
N LYS A 363 -10.33 -22.09 6.76
CA LYS A 363 -10.60 -21.29 5.56
C LYS A 363 -9.35 -21.12 4.71
N ALA A 364 -8.22 -20.78 5.34
CA ALA A 364 -6.93 -20.67 4.65
C ALA A 364 -6.49 -22.03 4.06
N GLU A 365 -6.75 -23.13 4.77
CA GLU A 365 -6.49 -24.49 4.31
C GLU A 365 -7.29 -24.87 3.06
N ARG A 366 -8.56 -24.45 2.94
CA ARG A 366 -9.33 -24.66 1.72
C ARG A 366 -8.74 -23.91 0.53
N ILE A 367 -8.31 -22.66 0.76
CA ILE A 367 -7.60 -21.86 -0.25
C ILE A 367 -6.32 -22.58 -0.66
N LEU A 368 -5.47 -22.97 0.30
CA LEU A 368 -4.24 -23.75 0.06
C LEU A 368 -4.52 -25.04 -0.72
N ARG A 369 -5.58 -25.78 -0.41
CA ARG A 369 -5.89 -27.04 -1.07
C ARG A 369 -6.25 -26.89 -2.55
N SER A 370 -6.86 -25.77 -2.91
CA SER A 370 -7.19 -25.41 -4.30
C SER A 370 -6.00 -24.87 -5.08
N TRP A 371 -4.90 -24.54 -4.39
CA TRP A 371 -3.70 -24.02 -5.03
C TRP A 371 -3.10 -25.06 -5.95
N THR A 372 -3.11 -24.77 -7.25
CA THR A 372 -2.62 -25.65 -8.29
C THR A 372 -1.42 -24.99 -8.97
N ILE A 373 -0.25 -25.62 -8.91
CA ILE A 373 0.96 -25.17 -9.63
C ILE A 373 0.83 -25.60 -11.09
N LEU A 374 1.12 -24.67 -12.00
CA LEU A 374 1.11 -24.93 -13.44
C LEU A 374 2.55 -25.23 -13.91
N PRO A 375 2.72 -26.12 -14.90
CA PRO A 375 4.03 -26.42 -15.51
C PRO A 375 4.68 -25.18 -16.11
#